data_AF-A0A0Q4R9E1-F1
#
_entry.id   AF-A0A0Q4R9E1-F1
#
_cell.length_a   1.000
_cell.length_b   1.000
_cell.length_c   1.000
_cell.angle_alpha   90.00
_cell.angle_beta   90.00
_cell.angle_gamma   90.00
#
_symmetry.space_group_name_H-M   'P 1'
#
loop_
_entity.id
_entity.type
_entity.pdbx_description
1 polymer ?
#
loop_
_entity_poly.entity_id
_entity_poly.type
_entity_poly.pdbx_seq_one_letter_code
_entity_poly.pdbx_strand_id
1 'polypeptide(L)'
;MSNALYELRCQLNIDDASALWDSAATKAMTYPDMTPETVVEMIGPREDPEIAECLLLLLQPSVAGCELVTLSCDSVGAAISVPAISVPTAEIKPRAATVAIGAVRPPPFLRTWNTRVAAELSRAVRIAE
;
A
#
# COMPACT_ATOMS: atom_id res chain seq x y z
N MET A 1 -24.48 9.97 1.58
CA MET A 1 -23.62 8.78 1.76
C MET A 1 -22.24 9.28 2.09
N SER A 2 -21.70 8.93 3.26
CA SER A 2 -20.37 9.34 3.69
C SER A 2 -19.34 8.44 2.99
N ASN A 3 -18.62 8.99 2.00
CA ASN A 3 -17.46 8.32 1.42
C ASN A 3 -16.32 8.42 2.44
N ALA A 4 -15.88 7.28 2.98
CA ALA A 4 -14.71 7.20 3.84
C ALA A 4 -13.49 6.85 2.98
N LEU A 5 -12.39 7.57 3.18
CA LEU A 5 -11.11 7.28 2.53
C LEU A 5 -10.35 6.24 3.37
N TYR A 6 -9.81 5.22 2.71
CA TYR A 6 -9.00 4.18 3.33
C TYR A 6 -7.64 4.11 2.63
N GLU A 7 -6.56 4.01 3.40
CA GLU A 7 -5.19 3.86 2.92
C GLU A 7 -4.66 2.46 3.26
N LEU A 8 -4.09 1.78 2.27
CA LEU A 8 -3.40 0.51 2.44
C LEU A 8 -1.91 0.75 2.20
N ARG A 9 -1.06 0.38 3.17
CA ARG A 9 0.40 0.48 3.04
C ARG A 9 1.01 -0.91 3.04
N CYS A 10 1.83 -1.20 2.04
CA CYS A 10 2.60 -2.45 1.95
C CYS A 10 4.09 -2.13 1.84
N GLN A 11 4.92 -3.02 2.36
CA GLN A 11 6.38 -2.98 2.22
C GLN A 11 6.82 -4.32 1.65
N LEU A 12 7.65 -4.28 0.62
CA LEU A 12 8.10 -5.46 -0.11
C LEU A 12 9.62 -5.45 -0.13
N ASN A 13 10.22 -6.63 0.04
CA ASN A 13 11.61 -6.84 -0.32
C ASN A 13 11.65 -7.40 -1.75
N ILE A 14 12.57 -6.89 -2.56
CA ILE A 14 12.76 -7.36 -3.93
C ILE A 14 14.01 -8.23 -3.95
N ASP A 15 13.81 -9.54 -3.97
CA ASP A 15 14.90 -10.52 -3.97
C ASP A 15 15.42 -10.83 -5.39
N ASP A 16 14.58 -10.63 -6.41
CA ASP A 16 14.92 -10.86 -7.82
C ASP A 16 14.28 -9.77 -8.71
N ALA A 17 15.10 -8.80 -9.11
CA ALA A 17 14.69 -7.69 -9.95
C ALA A 17 14.34 -8.13 -11.38
N SER A 18 15.00 -9.16 -11.89
CA SER A 18 14.76 -9.67 -13.24
C SER A 18 13.43 -10.41 -13.31
N ALA A 19 13.11 -11.26 -12.33
CA ALA A 19 11.79 -11.91 -12.27
C ALA A 19 10.64 -10.89 -12.09
N LEU A 20 10.87 -9.83 -11.32
CA LEU A 20 9.93 -8.71 -11.20
C LEU A 20 9.69 -8.05 -12.56
N TRP A 21 10.75 -7.74 -13.28
CA TRP A 21 10.67 -7.11 -14.61
C TRP A 21 9.92 -8.01 -15.61
N ASP A 22 10.18 -9.32 -15.65
CA ASP A 22 9.47 -10.24 -16.55
C ASP A 22 7.95 -10.24 -16.30
N SER A 23 7.59 -10.23 -15.02
CA SER A 23 6.19 -10.19 -14.59
C SER A 23 5.52 -8.89 -15.02
N ALA A 24 6.21 -7.76 -14.81
CA ALA A 24 5.76 -6.44 -15.22
C ALA A 24 5.61 -6.34 -16.74
N ALA A 25 6.63 -6.75 -17.51
CA ALA A 25 6.60 -6.77 -18.96
C ALA A 25 5.46 -7.64 -19.50
N THR A 26 5.27 -8.84 -18.94
CA THR A 26 4.15 -9.74 -19.31
C THR A 26 2.81 -9.06 -19.08
N LYS A 27 2.64 -8.34 -17.95
CA LYS A 27 1.41 -7.58 -17.68
C LYS A 27 1.24 -6.41 -18.66
N ALA A 28 2.29 -5.64 -18.92
CA ALA A 28 2.25 -4.51 -19.86
C ALA A 28 1.81 -4.93 -21.26
N MET A 29 2.32 -6.07 -21.73
CA MET A 29 1.97 -6.62 -23.05
C MET A 29 0.49 -7.04 -23.18
N THR A 30 -0.28 -7.04 -22.10
CA THR A 30 -1.74 -7.24 -22.16
C THR A 30 -2.50 -5.97 -22.56
N TYR A 31 -1.85 -4.80 -22.50
CA TYR A 31 -2.45 -3.54 -22.92
C TYR A 31 -2.51 -3.42 -24.45
N PRO A 32 -3.58 -2.79 -24.98
CA PRO A 32 -3.72 -2.57 -26.40
C PRO A 32 -2.57 -1.70 -26.92
N ASP A 33 -2.11 -1.99 -28.13
CA ASP A 33 -1.05 -1.25 -28.84
C ASP A 33 0.30 -1.18 -28.12
N MET A 34 0.54 -2.06 -27.13
CA MET A 34 1.81 -2.12 -26.42
C MET A 34 2.88 -2.83 -27.24
N THR A 35 4.07 -2.23 -27.36
CA THR A 35 5.23 -2.85 -28.00
C THR A 35 6.35 -3.09 -26.98
N PRO A 36 7.28 -4.03 -27.25
CA PRO A 36 8.41 -4.29 -26.35
C PRO A 36 9.27 -3.05 -26.06
N GLU A 37 9.44 -2.17 -27.05
CA GLU A 37 10.20 -0.93 -26.91
C GLU A 37 9.51 0.01 -25.92
N THR A 38 8.20 0.20 -26.05
CA THR A 38 7.40 1.01 -25.12
C THR A 38 7.44 0.42 -23.71
N VAL A 39 7.47 -0.90 -23.57
CA VAL A 39 7.62 -1.55 -22.24
C VAL A 39 8.96 -1.17 -21.62
N VAL A 40 10.06 -1.27 -22.37
CA VAL A 40 11.40 -0.89 -21.89
C VAL A 40 11.46 0.60 -21.54
N GLU A 41 10.81 1.47 -22.30
CA GLU A 41 10.71 2.90 -21.98
C GLU A 41 9.91 3.17 -20.69
N MET A 42 8.93 2.32 -20.37
CA MET A 42 8.04 2.50 -19.23
C MET A 42 8.60 1.93 -17.93
N ILE A 43 9.27 0.78 -17.95
CA ILE A 43 9.74 0.08 -16.74
C ILE A 43 11.27 -0.11 -16.71
N GLY A 44 11.99 0.58 -17.58
CA GLY A 44 13.44 0.47 -17.74
C GLY A 44 13.88 -0.80 -18.48
N PRO A 45 15.18 -0.89 -18.84
CA PRO A 45 15.77 -2.09 -19.41
C PRO A 45 15.77 -3.23 -18.39
N ARG A 46 15.80 -4.47 -18.89
CA ARG A 46 15.78 -5.66 -18.03
C ARG A 46 17.00 -5.75 -17.10
N GLU A 47 18.15 -5.28 -17.56
CA GLU A 47 19.41 -5.29 -16.83
C GLU A 47 19.47 -4.23 -15.73
N ASP A 48 18.67 -3.17 -15.85
CA ASP A 48 18.57 -2.08 -14.87
C ASP A 48 17.11 -1.62 -14.76
N PRO A 49 16.25 -2.44 -14.13
CA PRO A 49 14.81 -2.22 -14.14
C PRO A 49 14.40 -1.08 -13.21
N GLU A 50 13.43 -0.27 -13.66
CA GLU A 50 12.78 0.71 -12.81
C GLU A 50 11.78 0.00 -11.86
N ILE A 51 12.29 -0.39 -10.68
CA ILE A 51 11.55 -1.19 -9.69
C ILE A 51 10.21 -0.55 -9.30
N ALA A 52 10.19 0.77 -9.12
CA ALA A 52 8.99 1.49 -8.74
C ALA A 52 7.90 1.34 -9.81
N GLU A 53 8.25 1.54 -11.08
CA GLU A 53 7.32 1.40 -12.21
C GLU A 53 6.86 -0.05 -12.40
N CYS A 54 7.76 -1.03 -12.23
CA CYS A 54 7.39 -2.44 -12.23
C CYS A 54 6.32 -2.75 -11.16
N LEU A 55 6.50 -2.25 -9.93
CA LEU A 55 5.57 -2.46 -8.83
C LEU A 55 4.25 -1.71 -9.05
N LEU A 56 4.31 -0.46 -9.48
CA LEU A 56 3.12 0.34 -9.81
C LEU A 56 2.28 -0.36 -10.85
N LEU A 57 2.90 -0.88 -11.90
CA LEU A 57 2.22 -1.63 -12.94
C LEU A 57 1.58 -2.91 -12.39
N LEU A 58 2.31 -3.70 -11.61
CA LEU A 58 1.84 -4.98 -11.10
C LEU A 58 0.75 -4.86 -10.03
N LEU A 59 0.88 -3.89 -9.12
CA LEU A 59 0.09 -3.79 -7.89
C LEU A 59 -1.13 -2.87 -8.00
N GLN A 60 -1.47 -2.37 -9.19
CA GLN A 60 -2.70 -1.59 -9.37
C GLN A 60 -3.92 -2.38 -8.86
N PRO A 61 -4.61 -1.90 -7.79
CA PRO A 61 -5.77 -2.59 -7.27
C PRO A 61 -6.95 -2.40 -8.23
N SER A 62 -7.62 -3.51 -8.57
CA SER A 62 -8.88 -3.50 -9.30
C SER A 62 -9.95 -4.15 -8.43
N VAL A 63 -10.70 -3.33 -7.69
CA VAL A 63 -11.74 -3.78 -6.76
C VAL A 63 -13.05 -3.11 -7.12
N ALA A 64 -14.08 -3.92 -7.41
CA ALA A 64 -15.39 -3.42 -7.78
C ALA A 64 -16.00 -2.55 -6.66
N GLY A 65 -16.47 -1.35 -7.03
CA GLY A 65 -17.02 -0.38 -6.09
C GLY A 65 -15.97 0.47 -5.35
N CYS A 66 -14.68 0.26 -5.63
CA CYS A 66 -13.61 1.13 -5.16
C CYS A 66 -13.09 2.01 -6.30
N GLU A 67 -12.79 3.26 -5.98
CA GLU A 67 -12.07 4.17 -6.86
C GLU A 67 -10.65 4.32 -6.32
N LEU A 68 -9.66 4.06 -7.17
CA LEU A 68 -8.26 4.27 -6.81
C LEU A 68 -7.96 5.78 -6.87
N VAL A 69 -7.81 6.40 -5.69
CA VAL A 69 -7.54 7.84 -5.57
C VAL A 69 -6.05 8.14 -5.73
N THR A 70 -5.19 7.31 -5.15
CA THR A 70 -3.74 7.51 -5.18
C THR A 70 -3.03 6.17 -5.11
N LEU A 71 -1.99 6.02 -5.93
CA LEU A 71 -1.05 4.93 -5.88
C LEU A 71 0.35 5.54 -5.98
N SER A 72 1.22 5.26 -5.02
CA SER A 72 2.61 5.68 -5.03
C SER A 72 3.51 4.53 -4.58
N CYS A 73 4.75 4.53 -5.08
CA CYS A 73 5.77 3.58 -4.70
C CYS A 73 7.05 4.36 -4.38
N ASP A 74 7.37 4.46 -3.10
CA ASP A 74 8.56 5.16 -2.63
C ASP A 74 9.57 4.16 -2.07
N SER A 75 10.85 4.35 -2.40
CA SER A 75 11.92 3.60 -1.74
C SER A 75 12.11 4.14 -0.32
N VAL A 76 11.94 3.28 0.69
CA VAL A 76 11.96 3.69 2.11
C VAL A 76 13.37 3.59 2.72
N GLY A 77 14.40 3.31 1.90
CA GLY A 77 15.81 3.13 2.30
C GLY A 77 16.33 1.71 2.05
N ALA A 78 17.58 1.44 2.46
CA ALA A 78 18.22 0.13 2.27
C ALA A 78 17.46 -0.98 3.02
N ALA A 79 17.27 -2.12 2.36
CA ALA A 79 16.50 -3.25 2.87
C ALA A 79 16.94 -3.65 4.28
N ILE A 80 16.02 -3.55 5.23
CA ILE A 80 16.12 -4.27 6.50
C ILE A 80 15.75 -5.71 6.17
N SER A 81 16.59 -6.69 6.49
CA SER A 81 16.18 -8.10 6.36
C SER A 81 14.98 -8.35 7.26
N VAL A 82 13.79 -8.32 6.68
CA VAL A 82 12.55 -8.69 7.37
C VAL A 82 12.43 -10.21 7.21
N PRO A 83 12.32 -10.99 8.30
CA PRO A 83 12.09 -12.42 8.18
C PRO A 83 10.79 -12.66 7.42
N ALA A 84 10.83 -13.54 6.42
CA ALA A 84 9.71 -13.86 5.55
C ALA A 84 8.44 -14.10 6.37
N ILE A 85 7.50 -13.14 6.33
CA ILE A 85 6.18 -13.35 6.87
C ILE A 85 5.48 -14.28 5.88
N SER A 86 5.43 -15.57 6.22
CA SER A 86 4.56 -16.51 5.52
C SER A 86 3.12 -16.04 5.74
N VAL A 87 2.54 -15.37 4.74
CA VAL A 87 1.10 -15.09 4.74
C VAL A 87 0.43 -16.47 4.62
N PRO A 88 -0.25 -16.98 5.66
CA PRO A 88 -0.99 -18.21 5.50
C PRO A 88 -2.06 -17.97 4.43
N THR A 89 -2.13 -18.85 3.43
CA THR A 89 -3.30 -19.01 2.56
C THR A 89 -4.46 -19.50 3.44
N ALA A 90 -4.96 -18.63 4.30
CA ALA A 90 -6.18 -18.86 5.04
C ALA A 90 -7.30 -18.65 4.04
N GLU A 91 -8.00 -19.74 3.71
CA GLU A 91 -9.28 -19.73 3.04
C GLU A 91 -10.14 -18.61 3.67
N ILE A 92 -10.47 -17.57 2.89
CA ILE A 92 -11.28 -16.45 3.37
C ILE A 92 -12.71 -16.98 3.56
N LYS A 93 -12.97 -17.58 4.72
CA LYS A 93 -14.33 -17.78 5.19
C LYS A 93 -14.83 -16.41 5.66
N PRO A 94 -15.94 -15.87 5.12
CA PRO A 94 -16.50 -14.62 5.60
C PRO A 94 -16.95 -14.82 7.04
N ARG A 95 -16.06 -14.48 7.97
CA ARG A 95 -16.32 -14.53 9.41
C ARG A 95 -16.66 -13.10 9.81
N ALA A 96 -17.91 -12.88 10.20
CA ALA A 96 -18.32 -11.66 10.88
C ALA A 96 -17.37 -11.43 12.05
N ALA A 97 -16.43 -10.50 11.89
CA ALA A 97 -15.43 -10.20 12.90
C ALA A 97 -15.88 -8.96 13.66
N THR A 98 -16.47 -9.18 14.84
CA THR A 98 -16.46 -8.17 15.89
C THR A 98 -15.01 -7.98 16.32
N VAL A 99 -14.37 -6.90 15.86
CA VAL A 99 -13.03 -6.51 16.29
C VAL A 99 -13.14 -5.92 17.70
N ALA A 100 -12.67 -6.67 18.70
CA ALA A 100 -12.42 -6.13 20.03
C ALA A 100 -11.14 -5.27 19.97
N ILE A 101 -11.29 -3.96 20.16
CA ILE A 101 -10.19 -3.01 20.24
C ILE A 101 -9.47 -3.22 21.58
N GLY A 102 -8.46 -4.09 21.58
CA GLY A 102 -7.50 -4.19 22.67
C GLY A 102 -6.57 -2.97 22.62
N ALA A 103 -6.58 -2.17 23.69
CA ALA A 103 -5.80 -0.94 23.83
C ALA A 103 -4.29 -1.17 23.61
N VAL A 104 -3.77 -0.72 22.46
CA VAL A 104 -2.33 -0.63 22.23
C VAL A 104 -1.80 0.60 22.96
N ARG A 105 -0.92 0.37 23.92
CA ARG A 105 -0.29 1.40 24.75
C ARG A 105 0.73 2.19 23.90
N PRO A 106 0.65 3.53 23.80
CA PRO A 106 1.54 4.30 22.94
C PRO A 106 2.97 4.43 23.53
N PRO A 107 4.02 4.51 22.67
CA PRO A 107 5.41 4.64 23.10
C PRO A 107 5.71 6.01 23.74
N PRO A 108 6.80 6.12 24.54
CA PRO A 108 6.98 7.19 25.53
C PRO A 108 7.20 8.60 24.97
N PHE A 109 7.50 8.75 23.68
CA PHE A 109 7.90 10.04 23.09
C PHE A 109 6.72 10.90 22.58
N LEU A 110 5.48 10.39 22.60
CA LEU A 110 4.29 11.11 22.14
C LEU A 110 3.51 11.83 23.27
N ARG A 111 4.11 12.03 24.46
CA ARG A 111 3.42 12.62 25.62
C ARG A 111 3.26 14.15 25.61
N THR A 112 3.94 14.88 24.73
CA THR A 112 3.96 16.36 24.82
C THR A 112 3.12 17.09 23.77
N TRP A 113 2.63 16.41 22.74
CA TRP A 113 1.84 17.05 21.68
C TRP A 113 0.33 17.08 21.92
N ASN A 114 -0.17 16.40 22.95
CA ASN A 114 -1.59 16.04 23.04
C ASN A 114 -2.40 16.73 24.15
N THR A 115 -2.08 17.98 24.50
CA THR A 115 -2.93 18.77 25.42
C THR A 115 -3.68 19.91 24.75
N ARG A 116 -3.27 20.37 23.56
CA ARG A 116 -4.00 21.43 22.85
C ARG A 116 -5.10 20.90 21.94
N VAL A 117 -4.84 19.81 21.20
CA VAL A 117 -5.82 19.22 20.27
C VAL A 117 -6.97 18.50 21.00
N ALA A 118 -6.71 17.89 22.16
CA ALA A 118 -7.74 17.20 22.95
C ALA A 118 -8.77 18.16 23.60
N ALA A 119 -8.36 19.40 23.91
CA ALA A 119 -9.24 20.40 24.51
C ALA A 119 -10.15 21.07 23.47
N GLU A 120 -9.69 21.27 22.23
CA GLU A 120 -10.52 21.81 21.14
C GLU A 120 -11.61 20.84 20.70
N LEU A 121 -11.29 19.54 20.59
CA LEU A 121 -12.27 18.52 20.19
C LEU A 121 -13.36 18.30 21.24
N SER A 122 -13.06 18.46 22.53
CA SER A 122 -14.06 18.36 23.61
C SER A 122 -15.05 19.52 23.65
N ARG A 123 -14.69 20.69 23.08
CA ARG A 123 -15.57 21.86 23.00
C ARG A 123 -16.51 21.79 21.80
N ALA A 124 -16.04 21.24 20.68
CA ALA A 124 -16.83 21.07 19.47
C ALA A 124 -18.03 20.11 19.67
N VAL A 125 -17.89 19.14 20.58
CA VAL A 125 -18.95 18.15 20.86
C VAL A 125 -20.07 18.70 21.77
N ARG A 126 -19.87 19.77 22.54
CA ARG A 126 -20.90 20.32 23.45
C ARG A 126 -21.79 21.43 22.88
N ILE A 127 -21.53 21.91 21.65
CA ILE A 127 -22.36 22.97 21.03
C ILE A 127 -23.46 22.35 20.14
N ALA A 128 -23.53 21.02 20.09
CA ALA A 128 -24.47 20.28 19.25
C ALA A 128 -25.54 19.49 20.03
N GLU A 129 -25.74 19.78 21.32
CA GLU A 129 -26.90 19.32 22.11
C GLU A 129 -27.80 20.50 22.53
#